data_AF-A0A8J2W395-F1
#
_entry.id   AF-A0A8J2W395-F1
#
_cell.length_a   1.000
_cell.length_b   1.000
_cell.length_c   1.000
_cell.angle_alpha   90.00
_cell.angle_beta   90.00
_cell.angle_gamma   90.00
#
_symmetry.space_group_name_H-M   'P 1'
#
loop_
_entity.id
_entity.type
_entity.pdbx_description
1 polymer ?
#
loop_
_entity_poly.entity_id
_entity_poly.type
_entity_poly.pdbx_seq_one_letter_code
_entity_poly.pdbx_strand_id
1 'polypeptide(L)'
;MERTGELLDSDSASSHMSVASVNSKRVRKRTRDCADSGSESVLSDSVMPPPKVGAKKGGRGRPATTGKYVGIGLSRREAAAAMKAAAAAEKLEEDERQIAALTKRVVEGRVTRLSQSSSAVSNIDVEAEDLPASDLNQRLSDAVAAIKRVSRVSKGLSGCSQKALKEATASILESAQVLLTRTTTEEIALLRAQNAKLVTQMAELRKEHDELKEEMKKLSPRAA
;
A
#
# COMPACT_ATOMS: atom_id res chain seq x y z
N MET A 1 28.81 0.71 51.24
CA MET A 1 29.00 -0.59 50.58
C MET A 1 28.41 -0.48 49.19
N GLU A 2 29.31 -0.30 48.25
CA GLU A 2 29.09 -0.06 46.83
C GLU A 2 28.59 -1.34 46.15
N ARG A 3 27.70 -1.18 45.17
CA ARG A 3 27.66 -2.06 43.99
C ARG A 3 27.42 -1.19 42.76
N THR A 4 28.53 -0.71 42.24
CA THR A 4 28.70 -0.36 40.83
C THR A 4 28.72 -1.63 39.98
N GLY A 5 28.19 -1.51 38.77
CA GLY A 5 28.19 -2.57 37.76
C GLY A 5 27.11 -2.26 36.73
N GLU A 6 27.35 -2.09 35.44
CA GLU A 6 28.55 -1.94 34.64
C GLU A 6 27.99 -1.47 33.29
N LEU A 7 28.59 -0.44 32.70
CA LEU A 7 28.23 0.06 31.37
C LEU A 7 28.71 -0.94 30.31
N LEU A 8 27.82 -1.34 29.40
CA LEU A 8 28.19 -2.00 28.15
C LEU A 8 27.81 -1.07 27.00
N ASP A 9 28.78 -0.23 26.65
CA ASP A 9 28.87 0.41 25.35
C ASP A 9 29.17 -0.67 24.30
N SER A 10 28.30 -0.76 23.29
CA SER A 10 28.56 -1.59 22.12
C SER A 10 28.46 -0.73 20.88
N ASP A 11 29.60 -0.13 20.54
CA ASP A 11 29.89 0.45 19.23
C ASP A 11 29.79 -0.64 18.16
N SER A 12 28.89 -0.46 17.19
CA SER A 12 28.94 -1.22 15.94
C SER A 12 28.95 -0.23 14.78
N ALA A 13 30.17 0.07 14.35
CA ALA A 13 30.49 0.90 13.21
C ALA A 13 30.07 0.25 11.87
N SER A 14 29.66 1.14 10.95
CA SER A 14 29.96 1.10 9.51
C SER A 14 29.43 -0.06 8.66
N SER A 15 28.50 0.26 7.75
CA SER A 15 28.79 0.09 6.32
C SER A 15 27.87 0.96 5.46
N HIS A 16 28.39 2.10 5.02
CA HIS A 16 27.85 2.88 3.90
C HIS A 16 28.22 2.17 2.59
N MET A 17 27.25 1.53 1.92
CA MET A 17 27.44 1.03 0.56
C MET A 17 26.95 2.08 -0.43
N SER A 18 27.89 2.90 -0.90
CA SER A 18 27.76 3.78 -2.05
C SER A 18 27.61 2.96 -3.33
N VAL A 19 26.50 3.13 -4.06
CA VAL A 19 26.34 2.63 -5.43
C VAL A 19 26.33 3.80 -6.42
N ALA A 20 27.51 4.30 -6.74
CA ALA A 20 27.72 5.09 -7.95
C ALA A 20 28.08 4.11 -9.09
N SER A 21 27.11 3.79 -9.95
CA SER A 21 27.39 3.08 -11.21
C SER A 21 27.33 4.08 -12.37
N VAL A 22 28.48 4.68 -12.65
CA VAL A 22 28.74 5.46 -13.86
C VAL A 22 29.10 4.47 -14.96
N ASN A 23 28.27 4.32 -16.00
CA ASN A 23 28.76 3.77 -17.27
C ASN A 23 28.07 4.39 -18.48
N SER A 24 28.63 5.54 -18.88
CA SER A 24 29.15 5.86 -20.21
C SER A 24 28.56 5.16 -21.45
N LYS A 25 27.96 5.99 -22.31
CA LYS A 25 28.10 6.06 -23.79
C LYS A 25 27.71 4.84 -24.63
N ARG A 26 26.53 4.93 -25.26
CA ARG A 26 26.42 4.73 -26.72
C ARG A 26 25.65 5.87 -27.38
N VAL A 27 26.41 6.63 -28.16
CA VAL A 27 26.00 7.63 -29.14
C VAL A 27 25.48 6.90 -30.41
N ARG A 28 24.64 7.62 -31.17
CA ARG A 28 24.19 7.43 -32.58
C ARG A 28 22.77 6.84 -32.69
N LYS A 29 21.78 7.47 -33.34
CA LYS A 29 21.76 8.60 -34.28
C LYS A 29 20.33 9.19 -34.31
N ARG A 30 20.21 10.52 -34.30
CA ARG A 30 18.94 11.26 -34.41
C ARG A 30 18.49 11.42 -35.87
N THR A 31 17.16 11.66 -35.97
CA THR A 31 16.36 12.43 -36.93
C THR A 31 16.25 12.02 -38.40
N ARG A 32 14.99 11.91 -38.84
CA ARG A 32 14.59 12.39 -40.16
C ARG A 32 13.27 13.15 -40.01
N ASP A 33 13.34 14.46 -40.26
CA ASP A 33 12.21 15.35 -40.45
C ASP A 33 11.55 15.12 -41.82
N CYS A 34 10.26 15.46 -41.86
CA CYS A 34 9.43 15.96 -42.96
C CYS A 34 9.66 15.47 -44.40
N ALA A 35 8.62 14.86 -44.96
CA ALA A 35 8.11 15.26 -46.27
C ALA A 35 6.58 15.04 -46.33
N ASP A 36 5.90 16.16 -46.53
CA ASP A 36 4.50 16.32 -46.95
C ASP A 36 4.33 15.94 -48.44
N SER A 37 3.08 15.85 -48.89
CA SER A 37 2.56 15.68 -50.27
C SER A 37 2.12 14.27 -50.69
N GLY A 38 0.79 14.08 -50.69
CA GLY A 38 0.04 14.21 -51.94
C GLY A 38 -0.13 12.97 -52.84
N SER A 39 -1.40 12.59 -52.97
CA SER A 39 -2.06 12.13 -54.21
C SER A 39 -1.97 10.67 -54.65
N GLU A 40 -3.17 10.09 -54.61
CA GLU A 40 -3.86 9.35 -55.66
C GLU A 40 -3.41 7.96 -56.10
N SER A 41 -4.47 7.16 -56.17
CA SER A 41 -4.62 5.78 -56.56
C SER A 41 -4.41 5.52 -58.04
N VAL A 42 -4.36 4.21 -58.32
CA VAL A 42 -4.63 3.49 -59.57
C VAL A 42 -3.53 3.42 -60.65
N LEU A 43 -2.99 2.20 -60.72
CA LEU A 43 -2.80 1.33 -61.90
C LEU A 43 -1.36 0.90 -62.22
N SER A 44 -1.29 -0.43 -62.40
CA SER A 44 -0.41 -1.18 -63.30
C SER A 44 0.90 -1.75 -62.77
N ASP A 45 0.80 -3.04 -62.46
CA ASP A 45 1.40 -4.12 -63.26
C ASP A 45 2.85 -4.59 -63.00
N SER A 46 2.91 -5.91 -62.87
CA SER A 46 4.06 -6.82 -63.01
C SER A 46 5.07 -6.99 -61.87
N VAL A 47 5.30 -8.29 -61.63
CA VAL A 47 6.45 -8.96 -61.00
C VAL A 47 6.41 -9.09 -59.47
N MET A 48 5.89 -10.24 -59.03
CA MET A 48 6.17 -10.79 -57.70
C MET A 48 7.67 -11.04 -57.52
N PRO A 49 8.31 -10.53 -56.45
CA PRO A 49 9.59 -11.07 -56.00
C PRO A 49 9.37 -12.34 -55.16
N PRO A 50 10.22 -13.37 -55.30
CA PRO A 50 10.08 -14.60 -54.52
C PRO A 50 10.36 -14.36 -53.03
N PRO A 51 9.73 -15.13 -52.10
CA PRO A 51 9.99 -14.99 -50.68
C PRO A 51 11.44 -15.37 -50.37
N LYS A 52 12.22 -14.39 -49.90
CA LYS A 52 13.54 -14.64 -49.29
C LYS A 52 13.33 -15.50 -48.04
N VAL A 53 13.53 -16.80 -48.20
CA VAL A 53 13.71 -17.75 -47.09
C VAL A 53 14.89 -17.22 -46.27
N GLY A 54 14.59 -16.72 -45.07
CA GLY A 54 15.58 -16.23 -44.13
C GLY A 54 16.52 -17.35 -43.75
N ALA A 55 17.66 -17.43 -44.45
CA ALA A 55 18.78 -18.26 -44.05
C ALA A 55 19.20 -17.78 -42.65
N LYS A 56 18.83 -18.56 -41.63
CA LYS A 56 19.41 -18.41 -40.30
C LYS A 56 20.92 -18.44 -40.49
N LYS A 57 21.57 -17.34 -40.11
CA LYS A 57 23.02 -17.13 -40.17
C LYS A 57 23.69 -18.12 -39.20
N GLY A 58 23.72 -19.40 -39.59
CA GLY A 58 24.52 -20.42 -38.95
C GLY A 58 25.97 -20.10 -39.22
N GLY A 59 26.73 -19.83 -38.16
CA GLY A 59 28.15 -19.50 -38.27
C GLY A 59 28.88 -20.57 -39.09
N ARG A 60 29.45 -20.15 -40.23
CA ARG A 60 30.37 -20.96 -41.02
C ARG A 60 31.60 -21.25 -40.15
N GLY A 61 31.97 -22.52 -40.01
CA GLY A 61 33.23 -22.93 -39.38
C GLY A 61 33.12 -23.74 -38.09
N ARG A 62 31.92 -24.14 -37.64
CA ARG A 62 31.82 -25.17 -36.60
C ARG A 62 31.56 -26.52 -37.26
N PRO A 63 32.43 -27.53 -37.10
CA PRO A 63 32.10 -28.89 -37.53
C PRO A 63 30.78 -29.30 -36.86
N ALA A 64 29.96 -30.09 -37.55
CA ALA A 64 28.70 -30.59 -37.02
C ALA A 64 29.00 -31.30 -35.68
N THR A 65 28.70 -30.63 -34.56
CA THR A 65 28.87 -31.25 -33.25
C THR A 65 27.90 -32.42 -33.21
N THR A 66 28.42 -33.63 -33.03
CA THR A 66 27.64 -34.86 -32.88
C THR A 66 26.45 -34.56 -31.96
N GLY A 67 25.23 -34.84 -32.44
CA GLY A 67 23.96 -34.32 -31.91
C GLY A 67 23.59 -34.66 -30.46
N LYS A 68 24.51 -35.24 -29.68
CA LYS A 68 24.36 -35.50 -28.23
C LYS A 68 24.40 -34.22 -27.38
N TYR A 69 25.03 -33.14 -27.86
CA TYR A 69 25.26 -31.93 -27.03
C TYR A 69 24.15 -30.86 -27.11
N VAL A 70 23.31 -30.88 -28.16
CA VAL A 70 22.23 -29.88 -28.32
C VAL A 70 21.07 -30.14 -27.34
N GLY A 71 20.86 -31.39 -26.92
CA GLY A 71 19.85 -31.77 -25.94
C GLY A 71 20.15 -31.32 -24.52
N ILE A 72 21.43 -31.20 -24.13
CA ILE A 72 21.84 -30.78 -22.76
C ILE A 72 21.48 -29.31 -22.50
N GLY A 73 21.57 -28.46 -23.53
CA GLY A 73 21.17 -27.06 -23.43
C GLY A 73 19.65 -26.89 -23.34
N LEU A 74 18.89 -27.71 -24.07
CA LEU A 74 17.42 -27.72 -24.02
C LEU A 74 16.93 -28.26 -22.68
N SER A 75 17.47 -29.39 -22.21
CA SER A 75 17.09 -29.98 -20.91
C SER A 75 17.43 -29.08 -19.72
N ARG A 76 18.56 -28.37 -19.73
CA ARG A 76 18.87 -27.37 -18.70
C ARG A 76 17.93 -26.17 -18.74
N ARG A 77 17.52 -25.72 -19.94
CA ARG A 77 16.55 -24.62 -20.08
C ARG A 77 15.15 -25.03 -19.64
N GLU A 78 14.73 -26.24 -19.99
CA GLU A 78 13.46 -26.83 -19.55
C GLU A 78 13.44 -27.05 -18.05
N ALA A 79 14.51 -27.60 -17.45
CA ALA A 79 14.63 -27.74 -16.00
C ALA A 79 14.64 -26.38 -15.29
N ALA A 80 15.34 -25.38 -15.82
CA ALA A 80 15.31 -24.02 -15.27
C ALA A 80 13.94 -23.35 -15.44
N ALA A 81 13.23 -23.61 -16.54
CA ALA A 81 11.87 -23.12 -16.76
C ALA A 81 10.87 -23.81 -15.83
N ALA A 82 11.00 -25.12 -15.62
CA ALA A 82 10.19 -25.90 -14.69
C ALA A 82 10.42 -25.46 -13.24
N MET A 83 11.67 -25.24 -12.83
CA MET A 83 12.00 -24.69 -11.49
C MET A 83 11.43 -23.29 -11.31
N LYS A 84 11.50 -22.41 -12.33
CA LYS A 84 10.90 -21.08 -12.28
C LYS A 84 9.37 -21.14 -12.26
N ALA A 85 8.76 -22.07 -12.99
CA ALA A 85 7.32 -22.26 -13.00
C ALA A 85 6.81 -22.82 -11.66
N ALA A 86 7.53 -23.77 -11.07
CA ALA A 86 7.25 -24.30 -9.73
C ALA A 86 7.36 -23.21 -8.65
N ALA A 87 8.45 -22.43 -8.67
CA ALA A 87 8.61 -21.30 -7.74
C ALA A 87 7.56 -20.19 -7.94
N ALA A 88 7.11 -19.97 -9.18
CA ALA A 88 6.03 -19.03 -9.45
C ALA A 88 4.67 -19.57 -8.98
N ALA A 89 4.42 -20.86 -9.10
CA ALA A 89 3.21 -21.51 -8.61
C ALA A 89 3.15 -21.50 -7.07
N GLU A 90 4.26 -21.79 -6.39
CA GLU A 90 4.39 -21.72 -4.93
C GLU A 90 4.11 -20.29 -4.42
N LYS A 91 4.70 -19.27 -5.06
CA LYS A 91 4.42 -17.87 -4.71
C LYS A 91 2.97 -17.46 -4.91
N LEU A 92 2.32 -17.96 -5.97
CA LEU A 92 0.89 -17.70 -6.19
C LEU A 92 0.05 -18.35 -5.09
N GLU A 93 0.38 -19.57 -4.67
CA GLU A 93 -0.33 -20.24 -3.57
C GLU A 93 -0.13 -19.50 -2.24
N GLU A 94 1.07 -19.00 -1.95
CA GLU A 94 1.34 -18.16 -0.78
C GLU A 94 0.54 -16.85 -0.81
N ASP A 95 0.51 -16.17 -1.96
CA ASP A 95 -0.24 -14.94 -2.12
C ASP A 95 -1.76 -15.19 -1.95
N GLU A 96 -2.30 -16.30 -2.47
CA GLU A 96 -3.69 -16.72 -2.27
C GLU A 96 -4.01 -16.97 -0.78
N ARG A 97 -3.12 -17.66 -0.06
CA ARG A 97 -3.24 -17.86 1.41
C ARG A 97 -3.25 -16.53 2.15
N GLN A 98 -2.39 -15.57 1.78
CA GLN A 98 -2.36 -14.24 2.39
C GLN A 98 -3.61 -13.43 2.09
N ILE A 99 -4.15 -13.52 0.86
CA ILE A 99 -5.43 -12.88 0.49
C ILE A 99 -6.55 -13.46 1.35
N ALA A 100 -6.62 -14.78 1.50
CA ALA A 100 -7.64 -15.42 2.33
C ALA A 100 -7.53 -14.97 3.80
N ALA A 101 -6.31 -14.91 4.35
CA ALA A 101 -6.07 -14.46 5.73
C ALA A 101 -6.47 -12.99 5.94
N LEU A 102 -6.14 -12.10 5.01
CA LEU A 102 -6.54 -10.69 5.06
C LEU A 102 -8.05 -10.52 4.94
N THR A 103 -8.67 -11.23 4.00
CA THR A 103 -10.12 -11.18 3.78
C THR A 103 -10.87 -11.70 4.99
N LYS A 104 -10.37 -12.79 5.61
CA LYS A 104 -10.90 -13.33 6.86
C LYS A 104 -10.87 -12.28 7.97
N ARG A 105 -9.74 -11.59 8.18
CA ARG A 105 -9.65 -10.50 9.19
C ARG A 105 -10.65 -9.36 8.94
N VAL A 106 -10.83 -8.95 7.68
CA VAL A 106 -11.80 -7.92 7.29
C VAL A 106 -13.23 -8.37 7.60
N VAL A 107 -13.56 -9.62 7.30
CA VAL A 107 -14.90 -10.20 7.53
C VAL A 107 -15.15 -10.41 9.02
N GLU A 108 -14.20 -10.95 9.78
CA GLU A 108 -14.33 -11.16 11.23
C GLU A 108 -14.56 -9.85 11.98
N GLY A 109 -13.84 -8.79 11.62
CA GLY A 109 -14.06 -7.44 12.18
C GLY A 109 -15.45 -6.85 11.87
N ARG A 110 -16.17 -7.40 10.88
CA ARG A 110 -17.56 -7.06 10.53
C ARG A 110 -18.58 -8.01 11.18
N VAL A 111 -18.27 -9.30 11.31
CA VAL A 111 -19.19 -10.35 11.80
C VAL A 111 -19.40 -10.28 13.32
N THR A 112 -18.42 -9.82 14.11
CA THR A 112 -18.61 -9.62 15.55
C THR A 112 -19.68 -8.58 15.90
N ARG A 113 -20.12 -7.76 14.93
CA ARG A 113 -21.23 -6.80 15.11
C ARG A 113 -22.58 -7.33 14.62
N LEU A 114 -22.60 -7.97 13.44
CA LEU A 114 -23.87 -8.40 12.82
C LEU A 114 -24.60 -9.52 13.59
N SER A 115 -23.90 -10.28 14.44
CA SER A 115 -24.56 -11.24 15.34
C SER A 115 -25.31 -10.56 16.51
N GLN A 116 -25.14 -9.26 16.74
CA GLN A 116 -25.93 -8.48 17.71
C GLN A 116 -27.06 -7.67 17.06
N SER A 117 -27.00 -7.41 15.75
CA SER A 117 -27.96 -6.57 15.01
C SER A 117 -28.65 -7.30 13.87
N SER A 118 -29.19 -8.48 14.16
CA SER A 118 -30.07 -9.21 13.24
C SER A 118 -31.50 -8.65 13.27
N SER A 119 -31.70 -7.48 12.65
CA SER A 119 -33.01 -7.14 12.08
C SER A 119 -32.85 -6.35 10.78
N ALA A 120 -33.09 -7.06 9.68
CA ALA A 120 -33.58 -6.61 8.38
C ALA A 120 -32.99 -5.34 7.72
N VAL A 121 -32.19 -5.59 6.67
CA VAL A 121 -32.28 -4.99 5.33
C VAL A 121 -32.15 -3.45 5.21
N SER A 122 -31.04 -3.06 4.56
CA SER A 122 -30.91 -1.87 3.71
C SER A 122 -30.97 -0.50 4.38
N ASN A 123 -30.03 -0.26 5.28
CA ASN A 123 -29.24 0.96 5.26
C ASN A 123 -27.84 0.56 5.68
N ILE A 124 -26.81 1.13 5.06
CA ILE A 124 -25.45 1.12 5.64
C ILE A 124 -25.55 2.05 6.84
N ASP A 125 -26.19 1.56 7.90
CA ASP A 125 -26.13 2.16 9.20
C ASP A 125 -24.74 1.83 9.69
N VAL A 126 -23.80 2.70 9.32
CA VAL A 126 -22.53 2.79 10.02
C VAL A 126 -22.92 3.29 11.40
N GLU A 127 -23.36 2.37 12.26
CA GLU A 127 -23.22 2.54 13.69
C GLU A 127 -21.74 2.89 13.86
N ALA A 128 -21.51 4.19 14.03
CA ALA A 128 -20.21 4.81 14.17
C ALA A 128 -19.71 4.34 15.51
N GLU A 129 -19.19 3.12 15.52
CA GLU A 129 -18.71 2.56 16.75
C GLU A 129 -17.63 3.45 17.31
N ASP A 130 -17.63 3.55 18.63
CA ASP A 130 -16.61 4.16 19.48
C ASP A 130 -15.28 3.37 19.42
N LEU A 131 -14.88 2.94 18.23
CA LEU A 131 -13.55 2.45 17.98
C LEU A 131 -12.60 3.65 17.94
N PRO A 132 -11.44 3.56 18.61
CA PRO A 132 -10.44 4.61 18.50
C PRO A 132 -10.00 4.73 17.03
N ALA A 133 -9.72 5.96 16.60
CA ALA A 133 -9.35 6.27 15.23
C ALA A 133 -8.14 5.45 14.72
N SER A 134 -7.24 5.02 15.62
CA SER A 134 -6.13 4.11 15.32
C SER A 134 -6.61 2.75 14.80
N ASP A 135 -7.63 2.18 15.42
CA ASP A 135 -8.12 0.83 15.11
C ASP A 135 -8.92 0.82 13.82
N LEU A 136 -9.68 1.90 13.57
CA LEU A 136 -10.32 2.13 12.28
C LEU A 136 -9.30 2.25 11.15
N ASN A 137 -8.22 3.00 11.36
CA ASN A 137 -7.16 3.16 10.36
C ASN A 137 -6.42 1.82 10.10
N GLN A 138 -6.24 0.99 11.13
CA GLN A 138 -5.65 -0.34 10.99
C GLN A 138 -6.54 -1.27 10.15
N ARG A 139 -7.85 -1.31 10.43
CA ARG A 139 -8.82 -2.09 9.65
C ARG A 139 -8.86 -1.66 8.18
N LEU A 140 -8.84 -0.34 7.94
CA LEU A 140 -8.78 0.23 6.59
C LEU A 140 -7.48 -0.16 5.88
N SER A 141 -6.34 -0.12 6.57
CA SER A 141 -5.05 -0.54 6.02
C SER A 141 -5.03 -2.02 5.64
N ASP A 142 -5.61 -2.90 6.47
CA ASP A 142 -5.74 -4.33 6.17
C ASP A 142 -6.64 -4.57 4.94
N ALA A 143 -7.77 -3.86 4.84
CA ALA A 143 -8.66 -3.95 3.68
C ALA A 143 -7.97 -3.48 2.39
N VAL A 144 -7.24 -2.36 2.44
CA VAL A 144 -6.45 -1.86 1.30
C VAL A 144 -5.35 -2.86 0.91
N ALA A 145 -4.67 -3.48 1.89
CA ALA A 145 -3.66 -4.50 1.62
C ALA A 145 -4.26 -5.74 0.93
N ALA A 146 -5.47 -6.14 1.31
CA ALA A 146 -6.21 -7.22 0.64
C ALA A 146 -6.47 -6.87 -0.84
N ILE A 147 -7.01 -5.67 -1.10
CA ILE A 147 -7.32 -5.19 -2.46
C ILE A 147 -6.05 -5.14 -3.32
N LYS A 148 -4.94 -4.61 -2.77
CA LYS A 148 -3.66 -4.56 -3.50
C LYS A 148 -3.15 -5.95 -3.87
N ARG A 149 -3.27 -6.95 -2.99
CA ARG A 149 -2.87 -8.34 -3.30
C ARG A 149 -3.79 -8.97 -4.35
N VAL A 150 -5.11 -8.82 -4.21
CA VAL A 150 -6.08 -9.31 -5.22
C VAL A 150 -5.79 -8.71 -6.60
N SER A 151 -5.46 -7.42 -6.67
CA SER A 151 -5.11 -6.75 -7.93
C SER A 151 -3.86 -7.32 -8.61
N ARG A 152 -2.96 -7.96 -7.85
CA ARG A 152 -1.72 -8.56 -8.37
C ARG A 152 -1.90 -10.02 -8.79
N VAL A 153 -2.66 -10.77 -8.01
CA VAL A 153 -2.79 -12.24 -8.16
C VAL A 153 -3.90 -12.60 -9.14
N SER A 154 -4.92 -11.75 -9.27
CA SER A 154 -6.08 -12.04 -10.13
C SER A 154 -5.69 -12.08 -11.62
N LYS A 155 -5.73 -13.30 -12.19
CA LYS A 155 -5.46 -13.57 -13.61
C LYS A 155 -6.57 -13.05 -14.55
N GLY A 156 -7.73 -12.66 -14.01
CA GLY A 156 -8.88 -12.18 -14.77
C GLY A 156 -9.05 -10.65 -14.80
N LEU A 157 -8.21 -9.90 -14.08
CA LEU A 157 -8.32 -8.44 -14.03
C LEU A 157 -7.52 -7.79 -15.16
N SER A 158 -8.17 -6.89 -15.93
CA SER A 158 -7.48 -6.13 -16.98
C SER A 158 -6.44 -5.17 -16.38
N GLY A 159 -5.35 -4.88 -17.10
CA GLY A 159 -4.30 -3.97 -16.61
C GLY A 159 -4.82 -2.57 -16.22
N CYS A 160 -5.81 -2.06 -16.95
CA CYS A 160 -6.48 -0.79 -16.61
C CYS A 160 -7.23 -0.88 -15.27
N SER A 161 -7.96 -1.98 -15.04
CA SER A 161 -8.65 -2.20 -13.75
C SER A 161 -7.66 -2.36 -12.58
N GLN A 162 -6.52 -3.02 -12.79
CA GLN A 162 -5.47 -3.11 -11.77
C GLN A 162 -4.86 -1.74 -11.45
N LYS A 163 -4.67 -0.88 -12.47
CA LYS A 163 -4.19 0.49 -12.28
C LYS A 163 -5.20 1.33 -11.51
N ALA A 164 -6.48 1.26 -11.87
CA ALA A 164 -7.55 1.94 -11.15
C ALA A 164 -7.63 1.51 -9.68
N LEU A 165 -7.52 0.21 -9.39
CA LEU A 165 -7.50 -0.29 -8.00
C LEU A 165 -6.28 0.23 -7.22
N LYS A 166 -5.11 0.34 -7.86
CA LYS A 166 -3.90 0.90 -7.21
C LYS A 166 -4.05 2.39 -6.91
N GLU A 167 -4.59 3.16 -7.85
CA GLU A 167 -4.85 4.59 -7.67
C GLU A 167 -5.93 4.83 -6.60
N ALA A 168 -7.04 4.09 -6.65
CA ALA A 168 -8.10 4.16 -5.65
C ALA A 168 -7.58 3.82 -4.25
N THR A 169 -6.81 2.73 -4.12
CA THR A 169 -6.22 2.36 -2.81
C THR A 169 -5.18 3.37 -2.31
N ALA A 170 -4.45 4.06 -3.19
CA ALA A 170 -3.55 5.14 -2.79
C ALA A 170 -4.33 6.36 -2.28
N SER A 171 -5.37 6.78 -3.01
CA SER A 171 -6.22 7.91 -2.62
C SER A 171 -6.97 7.65 -1.29
N ILE A 172 -7.43 6.42 -1.06
CA ILE A 172 -8.05 6.02 0.22
C ILE A 172 -7.07 6.14 1.38
N LEU A 173 -5.81 5.68 1.21
CA LEU A 173 -4.80 5.77 2.27
C LEU A 173 -4.41 7.23 2.57
N GLU A 174 -4.27 8.06 1.53
CA GLU A 174 -4.02 9.49 1.69
C GLU A 174 -5.14 10.17 2.49
N SER A 175 -6.39 9.91 2.11
CA SER A 175 -7.57 10.46 2.79
C SER A 175 -7.65 9.98 4.25
N ALA A 176 -7.39 8.70 4.50
CA ALA A 176 -7.40 8.15 5.85
C ALA A 176 -6.30 8.76 6.73
N GLN A 177 -5.13 9.02 6.16
CA GLN A 177 -4.03 9.67 6.89
C GLN A 177 -4.37 11.12 7.24
N VAL A 178 -5.00 11.87 6.32
CA VAL A 178 -5.48 13.24 6.60
C VAL A 178 -6.53 13.26 7.70
N LEU A 179 -7.43 12.28 7.74
CA LEU A 179 -8.41 12.17 8.82
C LEU A 179 -7.72 11.88 10.16
N LEU A 180 -6.79 10.94 10.21
CA LEU A 180 -6.05 10.61 11.42
C LEU A 180 -5.27 11.80 11.98
N THR A 181 -4.62 12.59 11.13
CA THR A 181 -3.91 13.79 11.58
C THR A 181 -4.86 14.83 12.14
N ARG A 182 -6.00 15.10 11.50
CA ARG A 182 -7.02 16.04 12.02
C ARG A 182 -7.57 15.61 13.37
N THR A 183 -7.96 14.35 13.53
CA THR A 183 -8.48 13.81 14.80
C THR A 183 -7.44 13.90 15.92
N THR A 184 -6.15 13.72 15.61
CA THR A 184 -5.10 13.76 16.64
C THR A 184 -4.63 15.17 16.98
N THR A 185 -4.67 16.13 16.07
CA THR A 185 -4.11 17.47 16.32
C THR A 185 -5.18 18.50 16.64
N GLU A 186 -6.19 18.64 15.79
CA GLU A 186 -7.18 19.71 15.85
C GLU A 186 -8.23 19.41 16.93
N GLU A 187 -8.77 18.19 16.92
CA GLU A 187 -9.81 17.79 17.87
C GLU A 187 -9.26 17.76 19.31
N ILE A 188 -8.04 17.25 19.51
CA ILE A 188 -7.40 17.28 20.83
C ILE A 188 -7.13 18.73 21.28
N ALA A 189 -6.72 19.63 20.39
CA ALA A 189 -6.53 21.04 20.73
C ALA A 189 -7.84 21.71 21.16
N LEU A 190 -8.94 21.45 20.46
CA LEU A 190 -10.26 21.96 20.80
C LEU A 190 -10.75 21.40 22.15
N LEU A 191 -10.61 20.10 22.38
CA LEU A 191 -10.99 19.47 23.65
C LEU A 191 -10.18 20.00 24.83
N ARG A 192 -8.88 20.27 24.65
CA ARG A 192 -8.05 20.91 25.68
C ARG A 192 -8.50 22.35 25.96
N ALA A 193 -8.83 23.12 24.92
CA ALA A 193 -9.31 24.49 25.09
C ALA A 193 -10.68 24.53 25.80
N GLN A 194 -11.58 23.61 25.47
CA GLN A 194 -12.88 23.48 26.16
C GLN A 194 -12.72 23.05 27.61
N ASN A 195 -11.88 22.06 27.90
CA ASN A 195 -11.57 21.65 29.27
C ASN A 195 -10.98 22.81 30.08
N ALA A 196 -10.08 23.61 29.50
CA ALA A 196 -9.53 24.78 30.18
C ALA A 196 -10.65 25.78 30.57
N LYS A 197 -11.59 26.07 29.66
CA LYS A 197 -12.75 26.93 29.94
C LYS A 197 -13.67 26.36 31.01
N LEU A 198 -13.93 25.07 30.99
CA LEU A 198 -14.76 24.41 32.01
C LEU A 198 -14.07 24.46 33.38
N VAL A 199 -12.75 24.28 33.43
CA VAL A 199 -11.97 24.39 34.67
C VAL A 199 -12.03 25.81 35.23
N THR A 200 -11.94 26.85 34.40
CA THR A 200 -12.07 28.24 34.87
C THR A 200 -13.48 28.52 35.39
N GLN A 201 -14.52 28.11 34.67
CA GLN A 201 -15.91 28.26 35.12
C GLN A 201 -16.18 27.51 36.43
N MET A 202 -15.64 26.31 36.59
CA MET A 202 -15.75 25.55 37.84
C MET A 202 -15.00 26.22 38.99
N ALA A 203 -13.87 26.86 38.73
CA ALA A 203 -13.14 27.61 39.75
C ALA A 203 -13.90 28.87 40.19
N GLU A 204 -14.48 29.60 39.24
CA GLU A 204 -15.33 30.77 39.52
C GLU A 204 -16.56 30.39 40.34
N LEU A 205 -17.32 29.38 39.90
CA LEU A 205 -18.50 28.89 40.63
C LEU A 205 -18.16 28.39 42.03
N ARG A 206 -17.02 27.72 42.21
CA ARG A 206 -16.55 27.29 43.55
C ARG A 206 -16.26 28.48 44.44
N LYS A 207 -15.63 29.51 43.90
CA LYS A 207 -15.34 30.74 44.64
C LYS A 207 -16.63 31.45 45.07
N GLU A 208 -17.58 31.64 44.16
CA GLU A 208 -18.89 32.24 44.47
C GLU A 208 -19.64 31.43 45.54
N HIS A 209 -19.61 30.11 45.44
CA HIS A 209 -20.26 29.24 46.42
C HIS A 209 -19.61 29.30 47.81
N ASP A 210 -18.29 29.42 47.88
CA ASP A 210 -17.57 29.60 49.15
C ASP A 210 -17.86 30.97 49.77
N GLU A 211 -17.94 32.03 48.95
CA GLU A 211 -18.36 33.38 49.38
C GLU A 211 -19.78 33.37 49.95
N LEU A 212 -20.74 32.76 49.24
CA LEU A 212 -22.13 32.62 49.72
C LEU A 212 -22.23 31.82 51.02
N LYS A 213 -21.42 30.75 51.16
CA LYS A 213 -21.35 29.99 52.41
C LYS A 213 -20.81 30.83 53.57
N GLU A 214 -19.82 31.67 53.32
CA GLU A 214 -19.33 32.60 54.33
C GLU A 214 -20.37 33.65 54.71
N GLU A 215 -21.08 34.22 53.74
CA GLU A 215 -22.17 35.15 54.00
C GLU A 215 -23.30 34.51 54.81
N MET A 216 -23.70 33.28 54.47
CA MET A 216 -24.67 32.53 55.27
C MET A 216 -24.19 32.29 56.69
N LYS A 217 -22.93 31.94 56.90
CA LYS A 217 -22.35 31.80 58.25
C LYS A 217 -22.34 33.13 59.02
N LYS A 218 -22.07 34.24 58.35
CA LYS A 218 -22.07 35.60 58.93
C LYS A 218 -23.48 36.10 59.26
N LEU A 219 -24.51 35.66 58.52
CA LEU A 219 -25.93 35.97 58.76
C LEU A 219 -26.61 34.99 59.75
N SER A 220 -26.04 33.80 59.93
CA SER A 220 -26.49 32.77 60.87
C SER A 220 -26.29 33.06 62.39
N PRO A 221 -25.58 34.09 62.90
CA PRO A 221 -25.44 34.28 64.35
C PRO A 221 -26.54 35.16 64.97
N ARG A 222 -27.71 35.32 64.32
CA ARG A 222 -28.79 36.18 64.84
C ARG A 222 -30.14 35.47 65.07
N ALA A 223 -30.14 34.13 65.08
CA ALA A 223 -31.35 33.32 65.33
C ALA A 223 -31.25 32.44 66.60
N ALA A 224 -30.51 32.90 67.61
CA ALA A 224 -30.51 32.35 68.96
C ALA A 224 -30.76 33.47 69.98
#